data_AF-A0A7K1Z152-F1
#
_entry.id   AF-A0A7K1Z152-F1
#
_cell.length_a   1.000
_cell.length_b   1.000
_cell.length_c   1.000
_cell.angle_alpha   90.00
_cell.angle_beta   90.00
_cell.angle_gamma   90.00
#
_symmetry.space_group_name_H-M   'P 1'
#
loop_
_entity.id
_entity.type
_entity.pdbx_description
1 polymer ?
#
loop_
_entity_poly.entity_id
_entity_poly.type
_entity_poly.pdbx_seq_one_letter_code
_entity_poly.pdbx_strand_id
1 'polypeptide(L)'
;MCIRKKYYWSGFLGLFLVLLIPAMIVFAPPLGSKYLSVQSPPALSIPSYEETYAALQNPWGIEPVHVGNIDSETLWLARAMFSESKRHDEQELIGWTIRNRVEAKHRGCTSYQECILDPFQFSAFLPGQPKQSYYTSLSETSEVAGWQRTLALAYYVRYADVKLRPFGRSVLHFYSEQSMLDPALPPDWVGDLTPITPQRRVQLDEQRFRFYSGVK
;
A
#
# COMPACT_ATOMS: atom_id res chain seq x y z
N MET A 1 0.28 11.97 -7.87
CA MET A 1 1.52 12.64 -7.40
C MET A 1 1.19 14.09 -7.04
N CYS A 2 0.94 14.36 -5.74
CA CYS A 2 0.47 15.64 -5.26
C CYS A 2 1.60 16.51 -4.69
N ILE A 3 1.55 17.80 -5.03
CA ILE A 3 2.60 18.82 -4.92
C ILE A 3 2.86 19.27 -3.46
N ARG A 4 4.11 19.70 -3.24
CA ARG A 4 4.77 20.26 -2.04
C ARG A 4 3.88 21.17 -1.16
N LYS A 5 3.93 20.94 0.15
CA LYS A 5 3.78 21.99 1.19
C LYS A 5 5.10 22.10 1.97
N LYS A 6 5.74 23.27 1.93
CA LYS A 6 6.93 23.59 2.75
C LYS A 6 6.45 24.13 4.10
N TYR A 7 6.92 23.54 5.20
CA TYR A 7 6.92 24.18 6.51
C TYR A 7 8.27 23.95 7.20
N TYR A 8 8.83 25.03 7.74
CA TYR A 8 10.06 25.13 8.52
C TYR A 8 9.75 25.00 10.03
N TRP A 9 10.82 24.88 10.83
CA TRP A 9 10.93 24.93 12.31
C TRP A 9 10.86 23.56 13.02
N SER A 10 11.51 23.32 14.17
CA SER A 10 12.82 23.65 14.75
C SER A 10 12.78 23.06 16.16
N GLY A 11 13.86 22.40 16.60
CA GLY A 11 14.25 22.38 18.01
C GLY A 11 13.64 21.32 18.94
N PHE A 12 14.56 20.73 19.71
CA PHE A 12 14.47 20.36 21.13
C PHE A 12 14.40 18.88 21.59
N LEU A 13 15.60 18.41 21.99
CA LEU A 13 16.04 17.66 23.18
C LEU A 13 15.09 16.69 23.92
N GLY A 14 15.62 15.51 24.25
CA GLY A 14 15.07 14.62 25.28
C GLY A 14 16.04 13.52 25.74
N LEU A 15 16.86 13.88 26.72
CA LEU A 15 17.67 13.08 27.67
C LEU A 15 17.36 11.56 27.78
N PHE A 16 18.40 10.72 27.65
CA PHE A 16 18.39 9.29 28.02
C PHE A 16 18.59 9.14 29.54
N LEU A 17 17.67 8.42 30.21
CA LEU A 17 17.86 7.94 31.58
C LEU A 17 18.09 6.42 31.52
N VAL A 18 19.32 5.99 31.85
CA VAL A 18 19.69 4.58 31.98
C VAL A 18 19.37 4.14 33.41
N LEU A 19 18.41 3.23 33.57
CA LEU A 19 18.17 2.53 34.83
C LEU A 19 18.70 1.11 34.74
N LEU A 20 19.77 0.86 35.51
CA LEU A 20 20.32 -0.46 35.83
C LEU A 20 19.34 -1.19 36.77
N ILE A 21 18.87 -2.37 36.35
CA ILE A 21 18.15 -3.31 37.22
C ILE A 21 19.08 -4.50 37.50
N PRO A 22 19.30 -4.89 38.77
CA PRO A 22 20.19 -5.98 39.13
C PRO A 22 19.58 -7.35 38.77
N ALA A 23 20.46 -8.25 38.31
CA ALA A 23 20.14 -9.63 37.94
C ALA A 23 19.70 -10.46 39.16
N MET A 24 18.42 -10.82 39.20
CA MET A 24 17.89 -11.89 40.04
C MET A 24 17.95 -13.20 39.26
N ILE A 25 18.89 -14.07 39.61
CA ILE A 25 18.96 -15.44 39.11
C ILE A 25 17.85 -16.24 39.83
N VAL A 26 16.76 -16.51 39.12
CA VAL A 26 15.70 -17.43 39.57
C VAL A 26 15.99 -18.80 38.96
N PHE A 27 16.29 -19.78 39.82
CA PHE A 27 16.36 -21.20 39.45
C PHE A 27 14.95 -21.71 39.14
N ALA A 28 14.64 -21.92 37.86
CA ALA A 28 13.45 -22.62 37.41
C ALA A 28 13.71 -24.14 37.36
N PRO A 29 12.77 -25.00 37.79
CA PRO A 29 12.92 -26.45 37.67
C PRO A 29 12.84 -26.89 36.20
N PRO A 30 13.34 -28.11 35.85
CA PRO A 30 13.39 -28.56 34.47
C PRO A 30 11.97 -28.79 33.95
N LEU A 31 11.49 -27.86 33.12
CA LEU A 31 10.28 -28.04 32.33
C LEU A 31 10.54 -29.17 31.32
N GLY A 32 9.81 -30.27 31.49
CA GLY A 32 9.80 -31.38 30.54
C GLY A 32 9.61 -30.86 29.13
N SER A 33 10.53 -31.27 28.25
CA SER A 33 10.52 -30.91 26.83
C SER A 33 9.30 -31.53 26.15
N LYS A 34 8.17 -30.83 26.22
CA LYS A 34 7.22 -30.82 25.11
C LYS A 34 7.82 -29.83 24.12
N TYR A 35 8.62 -30.34 23.19
CA TYR A 35 8.81 -29.64 21.93
C TYR A 35 7.41 -29.39 21.37
N LEU A 36 6.87 -28.21 21.62
CA LEU A 36 5.85 -27.64 20.75
C LEU A 36 6.49 -27.69 19.37
N SER A 37 6.00 -28.62 18.56
CA SER A 37 6.21 -28.61 17.12
C SER A 37 5.93 -27.18 16.69
N VAL A 38 6.98 -26.39 16.46
CA VAL A 38 6.88 -25.11 15.78
C VAL A 38 6.38 -25.49 14.40
N GLN A 39 5.06 -25.44 14.21
CA GLN A 39 4.48 -25.59 12.89
C GLN A 39 5.19 -24.53 12.05
N SER A 40 5.87 -24.97 10.99
CA SER A 40 6.38 -24.04 10.00
C SER A 40 5.24 -23.10 9.63
N PRO A 41 5.49 -21.77 9.55
CA PRO A 41 4.44 -20.84 9.16
C PRO A 41 3.82 -21.37 7.86
N PRO A 42 2.48 -21.42 7.75
CA PRO A 42 1.85 -21.90 6.54
C PRO A 42 2.43 -21.12 5.37
N ALA A 43 2.83 -21.83 4.31
CA ALA A 43 3.27 -21.18 3.08
C ALA A 43 2.17 -20.20 2.65
N LEU A 44 2.55 -18.98 2.27
CA LEU A 44 1.62 -17.97 1.76
C LEU A 44 0.67 -18.64 0.74
N SER A 45 -0.59 -18.85 1.12
CA SER A 45 -1.56 -19.41 0.19
C SER A 45 -1.75 -18.36 -0.91
N ILE A 46 -1.55 -18.69 -2.17
CA ILE A 46 -1.85 -17.76 -3.27
C ILE A 46 -3.34 -17.95 -3.62
N PRO A 47 -4.14 -16.86 -3.73
CA PRO A 47 -5.54 -16.99 -4.09
C PRO A 47 -5.67 -17.51 -5.52
N SER A 48 -6.68 -18.35 -5.75
CA SER A 48 -7.05 -18.80 -7.08
C SER A 48 -7.56 -17.64 -7.95
N TYR A 49 -7.65 -17.88 -9.26
CA TYR A 49 -8.24 -16.94 -10.20
C TYR A 49 -9.68 -16.59 -9.82
N GLU A 50 -10.49 -17.58 -9.46
CA GLU A 50 -11.91 -17.38 -9.13
C GLU A 50 -12.09 -16.58 -7.84
N GLU A 51 -11.29 -16.88 -6.80
CA GLU A 51 -11.30 -16.10 -5.55
C GLU A 51 -10.92 -14.63 -5.81
N THR A 52 -9.86 -14.42 -6.59
CA THR A 52 -9.42 -13.08 -6.96
C THR A 52 -10.47 -12.36 -7.80
N TYR A 53 -11.03 -13.02 -8.82
CA TYR A 53 -12.05 -12.44 -9.67
C TYR A 53 -13.28 -12.02 -8.86
N ALA A 54 -13.78 -12.90 -7.99
CA ALA A 54 -14.90 -12.60 -7.10
C ALA A 54 -14.60 -11.41 -6.18
N ALA A 55 -13.42 -11.39 -5.55
CA ALA A 55 -13.00 -10.30 -4.67
C ALA A 55 -12.94 -8.94 -5.39
N LEU A 56 -12.39 -8.90 -6.61
CA LEU A 56 -12.28 -7.68 -7.40
C LEU A 56 -13.62 -7.21 -7.98
N GLN A 57 -14.58 -8.12 -8.21
CA GLN A 57 -15.93 -7.73 -8.65
C GLN A 57 -16.80 -7.18 -7.52
N ASN A 58 -16.60 -7.66 -6.29
CA ASN A 58 -17.35 -7.20 -5.11
C ASN A 58 -16.41 -6.85 -3.95
N PRO A 59 -15.78 -5.66 -3.97
CA PRO A 59 -14.83 -5.26 -2.94
C PRO A 59 -15.45 -5.06 -1.55
N TRP A 60 -16.78 -5.05 -1.44
CA TRP A 60 -17.50 -4.94 -0.16
C TRP A 60 -17.72 -6.29 0.53
N GLY A 61 -17.65 -7.39 -0.23
CA GLY A 61 -17.77 -8.76 0.26
C GLY A 61 -16.42 -9.47 0.41
N ILE A 62 -15.30 -8.74 0.39
CA ILE A 62 -13.99 -9.34 0.57
C ILE A 62 -13.81 -9.76 2.03
N GLU A 63 -13.67 -11.05 2.25
CA GLU A 63 -13.29 -11.59 3.55
C GLU A 63 -11.86 -11.16 3.92
N PRO A 64 -11.60 -10.82 5.19
CA PRO A 64 -10.25 -10.54 5.67
C PRO A 64 -9.31 -11.70 5.37
N VAL A 65 -8.11 -11.39 4.87
CA VAL A 65 -7.09 -12.41 4.63
C VAL A 65 -6.52 -12.84 5.98
N HIS A 66 -6.34 -14.15 6.17
CA HIS A 66 -5.78 -14.71 7.40
C HIS A 66 -4.41 -14.09 7.74
N VAL A 67 -4.23 -13.72 9.01
CA VAL A 67 -2.95 -13.25 9.55
C VAL A 67 -1.88 -14.32 9.31
N GLY A 68 -0.74 -13.93 8.73
CA GLY A 68 0.30 -14.86 8.27
C GLY A 68 0.29 -15.16 6.77
N ASN A 69 -0.80 -14.85 6.05
CA ASN A 69 -0.84 -14.87 4.57
C ASN A 69 -0.44 -13.52 3.94
N ILE A 70 -0.11 -12.52 4.76
CA ILE A 70 0.33 -11.20 4.32
C ILE A 70 1.82 -11.10 4.57
N ASP A 71 2.59 -10.87 3.51
CA ASP A 71 4.01 -10.56 3.64
C ASP A 71 4.25 -9.04 3.66
N SER A 72 5.52 -8.67 3.87
CA SER A 72 6.02 -7.29 3.84
C SER A 72 5.54 -6.50 2.61
N GLU A 73 5.56 -7.11 1.44
CA GLU A 73 5.30 -6.43 0.17
C GLU A 73 3.80 -6.17 -0.03
N THR A 74 2.95 -7.12 0.34
CA THR A 74 1.50 -6.88 0.42
C THR A 74 1.18 -5.79 1.42
N LEU A 75 1.87 -5.77 2.57
CA LEU A 75 1.69 -4.75 3.59
C LEU A 75 2.05 -3.35 3.07
N TRP A 76 3.17 -3.20 2.35
CA TRP A 76 3.54 -1.94 1.71
C TRP A 76 2.51 -1.48 0.68
N LEU A 77 2.06 -2.39 -0.19
CA LEU A 77 1.01 -2.09 -1.16
C LEU A 77 -0.27 -1.58 -0.47
N ALA A 78 -0.71 -2.25 0.60
CA ALA A 78 -1.89 -1.85 1.37
C ALA A 78 -1.73 -0.47 2.00
N ARG A 79 -0.55 -0.16 2.58
CA ARG A 79 -0.26 1.15 3.18
C ARG A 79 -0.41 2.27 2.15
N ALA A 80 0.14 2.08 0.94
CA ALA A 80 0.05 3.07 -0.12
C ALA A 80 -1.38 3.24 -0.65
N MET A 81 -2.12 2.15 -0.87
CA MET A 81 -3.53 2.23 -1.25
C MET A 81 -4.35 2.98 -0.19
N PHE A 82 -4.14 2.66 1.09
CA PHE A 82 -4.86 3.29 2.19
C PHE A 82 -4.50 4.77 2.40
N SER A 83 -3.28 5.17 2.08
CA SER A 83 -2.86 6.57 2.20
C SER A 83 -3.45 7.47 1.12
N GLU A 84 -3.73 6.92 -0.05
CA GLU A 84 -4.23 7.66 -1.21
C GLU A 84 -5.76 7.73 -1.28
N SER A 85 -6.48 6.68 -0.88
CA SER A 85 -7.94 6.70 -0.86
C SER A 85 -8.56 5.83 0.25
N LYS A 86 -9.82 6.13 0.58
CA LYS A 86 -10.71 5.31 1.43
C LYS A 86 -11.81 4.59 0.62
N ARG A 87 -11.88 4.82 -0.69
CA ARG A 87 -12.84 4.16 -1.58
C ARG A 87 -12.18 2.95 -2.24
N HIS A 88 -12.82 1.78 -2.16
CA HIS A 88 -12.18 0.54 -2.60
C HIS A 88 -11.97 0.46 -4.12
N ASP A 89 -12.89 1.03 -4.91
CA ASP A 89 -12.77 1.15 -6.37
C ASP A 89 -11.50 1.93 -6.75
N GLU A 90 -11.20 3.02 -6.04
CA GLU A 90 -9.99 3.81 -6.27
C GLU A 90 -8.74 3.08 -5.80
N GLN A 91 -8.80 2.48 -4.61
CA GLN A 91 -7.70 1.72 -4.05
C GLN A 91 -7.27 0.58 -4.97
N GLU A 92 -8.22 -0.13 -5.59
CA GLU A 92 -7.92 -1.19 -6.54
C GLU A 92 -7.05 -0.69 -7.71
N LEU A 93 -7.47 0.41 -8.34
CA LEU A 93 -6.76 0.99 -9.48
C LEU A 93 -5.39 1.56 -9.11
N ILE A 94 -5.29 2.18 -7.92
CA ILE A 94 -4.01 2.61 -7.35
C ILE A 94 -3.10 1.40 -7.15
N GLY A 95 -3.62 0.32 -6.57
CA GLY A 95 -2.90 -0.93 -6.36
C GLY A 95 -2.37 -1.53 -7.66
N TRP A 96 -3.20 -1.59 -8.71
CA TRP A 96 -2.78 -2.04 -10.04
C TRP A 96 -1.72 -1.14 -10.66
N THR A 97 -1.79 0.18 -10.45
CA THR A 97 -0.76 1.11 -10.94
C THR A 97 0.58 0.86 -10.24
N ILE A 98 0.57 0.61 -8.92
CA ILE A 98 1.78 0.27 -8.16
C ILE A 98 2.35 -1.07 -8.63
N ARG A 99 1.50 -2.09 -8.79
CA ARG A 99 1.91 -3.39 -9.33
C ARG A 99 2.54 -3.23 -10.72
N ASN A 100 1.96 -2.42 -11.61
CA ASN A 100 2.54 -2.14 -12.92
C ASN A 100 3.93 -1.50 -12.80
N ARG A 101 4.16 -0.60 -11.84
CA ARG A 101 5.49 0.00 -11.59
C ARG A 101 6.52 -1.05 -11.20
N VAL A 102 6.18 -1.95 -10.28
CA VAL A 102 7.05 -3.07 -9.87
C VAL A 102 7.35 -3.96 -11.07
N GLU A 103 6.31 -4.41 -11.78
CA GLU A 103 6.46 -5.29 -12.95
C GLU A 103 7.30 -4.63 -14.05
N ALA A 104 7.11 -3.33 -14.31
CA ALA A 104 7.84 -2.57 -15.33
C ALA A 104 9.22 -2.08 -14.88
N LYS A 105 9.62 -2.37 -13.63
CA LYS A 105 10.84 -1.83 -13.01
C LYS A 105 10.93 -0.30 -13.14
N HIS A 106 9.80 0.38 -12.94
CA HIS A 106 9.69 1.82 -13.14
C HIS A 106 10.72 2.55 -12.26
N ARG A 107 11.56 3.39 -12.87
CA ARG A 107 12.68 4.08 -12.19
C ARG A 107 13.61 3.12 -11.42
N GLY A 108 13.69 1.87 -11.84
CA GLY A 108 14.57 0.86 -11.25
C GLY A 108 14.02 0.15 -10.01
N CYS A 109 12.81 0.47 -9.53
CA CYS A 109 12.25 -0.24 -8.38
C CYS A 109 11.95 -1.71 -8.71
N THR A 110 12.26 -2.61 -7.77
CA THR A 110 12.08 -4.06 -7.93
C THR A 110 11.12 -4.66 -6.90
N SER A 111 10.70 -3.86 -5.92
CA SER A 111 9.76 -4.22 -4.87
C SER A 111 8.68 -3.13 -4.69
N TYR A 112 7.56 -3.49 -4.08
CA TYR A 112 6.49 -2.54 -3.74
C TYR A 112 7.03 -1.48 -2.78
N GLN A 113 7.80 -1.90 -1.76
CA GLN A 113 8.44 -0.98 -0.83
C GLN A 113 9.30 0.06 -1.56
N GLU A 114 10.16 -0.38 -2.48
CA GLU A 114 11.01 0.52 -3.26
C GLU A 114 10.21 1.49 -4.12
N CYS A 115 9.19 1.00 -4.84
CA CYS A 115 8.36 1.87 -5.68
C CYS A 115 7.55 2.89 -4.86
N ILE A 116 7.20 2.57 -3.61
CA ILE A 116 6.42 3.43 -2.72
C ILE A 116 7.31 4.49 -2.04
N LEU A 117 8.52 4.09 -1.63
CA LEU A 117 9.49 4.97 -0.99
C LEU A 117 10.29 5.82 -1.99
N ASP A 118 10.20 5.53 -3.29
CA ASP A 118 10.81 6.36 -4.33
C ASP A 118 10.33 7.83 -4.19
N PRO A 119 11.26 8.81 -4.22
CA PRO A 119 10.92 10.20 -3.96
C PRO A 119 9.80 10.73 -4.85
N PHE A 120 8.88 11.44 -4.20
CA PHE A 120 7.73 12.11 -4.81
C PHE A 120 6.64 11.19 -5.38
N GLN A 121 6.71 9.87 -5.18
CA GLN A 121 5.63 8.97 -5.60
C GLN A 121 4.40 9.09 -4.70
N PHE A 122 4.61 8.98 -3.38
CA PHE A 122 3.54 8.99 -2.38
C PHE A 122 3.85 9.96 -1.26
N SER A 123 3.07 11.03 -1.16
CA SER A 123 3.33 12.15 -0.23
C SER A 123 3.31 11.73 1.25
N ALA A 124 2.52 10.70 1.56
CA ALA A 124 2.36 10.12 2.88
C ALA A 124 3.66 9.51 3.45
N PHE A 125 4.60 9.10 2.60
CA PHE A 125 5.82 8.39 3.02
C PHE A 125 7.08 9.24 2.93
N LEU A 126 6.96 10.51 2.55
CA LEU A 126 8.10 11.42 2.49
C LEU A 126 8.73 11.59 3.88
N PRO A 127 10.07 11.54 4.00
CA PRO A 127 10.76 11.73 5.27
C PRO A 127 10.34 13.02 5.99
N GLY A 128 10.06 12.89 7.29
CA GLY A 128 9.71 14.03 8.14
C GLY A 128 8.25 14.50 8.04
N GLN A 129 7.42 13.85 7.23
CA GLN A 129 5.98 14.11 7.24
C GLN A 129 5.33 13.47 8.47
N PRO A 130 4.44 14.18 9.20
CA PRO A 130 3.73 13.61 10.36
C PRO A 130 2.92 12.34 10.01
N LYS A 131 2.48 12.24 8.75
CA LYS A 131 1.72 11.09 8.24
C LYS A 131 2.59 9.84 8.03
N GLN A 132 3.91 10.01 7.88
CA GLN A 132 4.83 8.91 7.59
C GLN A 132 4.77 7.87 8.70
N SER A 133 4.97 8.28 9.96
CA SER A 133 4.96 7.38 11.12
C SER A 133 3.64 6.62 11.23
N TYR A 134 2.51 7.30 11.02
CA TYR A 134 1.18 6.70 11.04
C TYR A 134 1.01 5.61 9.97
N TYR A 135 1.31 5.89 8.70
CA TYR A 135 1.11 4.89 7.65
C TYR A 135 2.12 3.75 7.71
N THR A 136 3.35 4.03 8.14
CA THR A 136 4.37 2.98 8.30
C THR A 136 4.12 2.08 9.53
N SER A 137 3.35 2.54 10.52
CA SER A 137 3.03 1.72 11.70
C SER A 137 1.85 0.75 11.48
N LEU A 138 1.05 0.96 10.42
CA LEU A 138 -0.06 0.04 10.09
C LEU A 138 0.48 -1.36 9.82
N SER A 139 -0.05 -2.34 10.52
CA SER A 139 0.32 -3.76 10.51
C SER A 139 -0.83 -4.64 10.05
N GLU A 140 -0.57 -5.94 9.85
CA GLU A 140 -1.61 -6.94 9.55
C GLU A 140 -2.74 -6.96 10.58
N THR A 141 -2.44 -6.63 11.82
CA THR A 141 -3.37 -6.68 12.96
C THR A 141 -4.00 -5.33 13.31
N SER A 142 -3.74 -4.28 12.52
CA SER A 142 -4.30 -2.96 12.82
C SER A 142 -5.82 -2.93 12.61
N GLU A 143 -6.56 -2.28 13.51
CA GLU A 143 -8.04 -2.27 13.51
C GLU A 143 -8.63 -0.94 13.03
N VAL A 144 -7.83 -0.08 12.38
CA VAL A 144 -8.32 1.18 11.84
C VAL A 144 -9.42 0.92 10.80
N ALA A 145 -10.49 1.71 10.85
CA ALA A 145 -11.62 1.56 9.94
C ALA A 145 -11.20 1.49 8.46
N GLY A 146 -11.62 0.43 7.77
CA GLY A 146 -11.32 0.17 6.35
C GLY A 146 -9.93 -0.43 6.08
N TRP A 147 -9.05 -0.53 7.08
CA TRP A 147 -7.70 -1.06 6.89
C TRP A 147 -7.71 -2.54 6.47
N GLN A 148 -8.42 -3.40 7.20
CA GLN A 148 -8.47 -4.83 6.90
C GLN A 148 -9.00 -5.13 5.48
N ARG A 149 -9.97 -4.35 5.01
CA ARG A 149 -10.45 -4.44 3.63
C ARG A 149 -9.40 -3.99 2.61
N THR A 150 -8.68 -2.91 2.92
CA THR A 150 -7.59 -2.43 2.06
C THR A 150 -6.46 -3.46 1.99
N LEU A 151 -6.16 -4.11 3.11
CA LEU A 151 -5.15 -5.17 3.21
C LEU A 151 -5.53 -6.39 2.36
N ALA A 152 -6.79 -6.83 2.47
CA ALA A 152 -7.32 -7.91 1.65
C ALA A 152 -7.31 -7.54 0.16
N LEU A 153 -7.74 -6.33 -0.20
CA LEU A 153 -7.71 -5.86 -1.58
C LEU A 153 -6.28 -5.81 -2.14
N ALA A 154 -5.31 -5.34 -1.37
CA ALA A 154 -3.90 -5.33 -1.76
C ALA A 154 -3.37 -6.73 -2.04
N TYR A 155 -3.72 -7.70 -1.19
CA TYR A 155 -3.39 -9.11 -1.38
C TYR A 155 -3.94 -9.65 -2.71
N TYR A 156 -5.24 -9.45 -2.98
CA TYR A 156 -5.85 -9.89 -4.24
C TYR A 156 -5.23 -9.18 -5.45
N VAL A 157 -5.01 -7.87 -5.40
CA VAL A 157 -4.36 -7.12 -6.49
C VAL A 157 -2.95 -7.63 -6.75
N ARG A 158 -2.15 -7.92 -5.71
CA ARG A 158 -0.77 -8.39 -5.87
C ARG A 158 -0.69 -9.76 -6.54
N TYR A 159 -1.59 -10.67 -6.18
CA TYR A 159 -1.58 -12.05 -6.66
C TYR A 159 -2.50 -12.30 -7.86
N ALA A 160 -3.30 -11.32 -8.27
CA ALA A 160 -4.23 -11.47 -9.39
C ALA A 160 -3.56 -11.92 -10.68
N ASP A 161 -4.29 -12.68 -11.50
CA ASP A 161 -3.90 -12.92 -12.89
C ASP A 161 -3.87 -11.59 -13.67
N VAL A 162 -2.90 -11.45 -14.57
CA VAL A 162 -2.72 -10.25 -15.40
C VAL A 162 -3.93 -9.94 -16.28
N LYS A 163 -4.78 -10.93 -16.60
CA LYS A 163 -6.04 -10.77 -17.33
C LYS A 163 -7.09 -9.98 -16.55
N LEU A 164 -6.96 -9.94 -15.23
CA LEU A 164 -7.85 -9.16 -14.37
C LEU A 164 -7.47 -7.68 -14.33
N ARG A 165 -6.32 -7.28 -14.91
CA ARG A 165 -5.85 -5.89 -14.85
C ARG A 165 -6.88 -4.93 -15.48
N PRO A 166 -7.21 -3.81 -14.81
CA PRO A 166 -8.22 -2.86 -15.30
C PRO A 166 -7.72 -1.99 -16.45
N PHE A 167 -6.43 -1.95 -16.75
CA PHE A 167 -5.85 -1.18 -17.85
C PHE A 167 -4.53 -1.79 -18.30
N GLY A 168 -3.89 -1.27 -19.35
CA GLY A 168 -2.61 -1.79 -19.83
C GLY A 168 -1.49 -1.69 -18.78
N ARG A 169 -0.48 -2.57 -18.85
CA ARG A 169 0.72 -2.55 -17.98
C ARG A 169 1.52 -1.23 -18.09
N SER A 170 1.37 -0.50 -19.18
CA SER A 170 2.00 0.81 -19.40
C SER A 170 1.39 1.94 -18.59
N VAL A 171 0.27 1.72 -17.90
CA VAL A 171 -0.31 2.70 -16.98
C VAL A 171 0.48 2.70 -15.69
N LEU A 172 1.30 3.74 -15.52
CA LEU A 172 2.28 3.87 -14.43
C LEU A 172 2.04 5.13 -13.60
N HIS A 173 1.17 6.03 -14.03
CA HIS A 173 0.99 7.33 -13.40
C HIS A 173 -0.47 7.56 -13.07
N PHE A 174 -0.68 8.20 -11.92
CA PHE A 174 -1.98 8.75 -11.57
C PHE A 174 -1.82 10.04 -10.77
N TYR A 175 -2.86 10.87 -10.80
CA TYR A 175 -3.03 11.95 -9.85
C TYR A 175 -4.50 12.06 -9.43
N SER A 176 -4.70 12.66 -8.25
CA SER A 176 -6.03 13.02 -7.81
C SER A 176 -6.30 14.49 -8.13
N GLU A 177 -7.34 14.79 -8.90
CA GLU A 177 -7.76 16.16 -9.19
C GLU A 177 -8.18 16.89 -7.91
N GLN A 178 -8.86 16.22 -6.99
CA GLN A 178 -9.24 16.79 -5.68
C GLN A 178 -8.04 17.19 -4.81
N SER A 179 -6.87 16.61 -5.08
CA SER A 179 -5.65 16.95 -4.35
C SER A 179 -4.89 18.11 -5.00
N MET A 180 -5.28 18.53 -6.20
CA MET A 180 -4.67 19.67 -6.89
C MET A 180 -5.16 20.98 -6.30
N LEU A 181 -4.26 21.97 -6.20
CA LEU A 181 -4.62 23.32 -5.76
C LEU A 181 -5.56 24.00 -6.75
N ASP A 182 -5.39 23.70 -8.04
CA ASP A 182 -6.26 24.14 -9.11
C ASP A 182 -6.56 22.92 -10.00
N PRO A 183 -7.83 22.45 -10.04
CA PRO A 183 -8.23 21.35 -10.90
C PRO A 183 -8.01 21.60 -12.40
N ALA A 184 -7.94 22.86 -12.83
CA ALA A 184 -7.64 23.23 -14.22
C ALA A 184 -6.16 23.12 -14.57
N LEU A 185 -5.28 22.96 -13.56
CA LEU A 185 -3.84 22.83 -13.74
C LEU A 185 -3.38 21.41 -13.36
N PRO A 186 -3.39 20.46 -14.30
CA PRO A 186 -2.85 19.13 -14.05
C PRO A 186 -1.33 19.20 -13.82
N PRO A 187 -0.71 18.16 -13.23
CA PRO A 187 0.74 18.10 -13.13
C PRO A 187 1.43 18.24 -14.50
N ASP A 188 2.57 18.95 -14.56
CA ASP A 188 3.28 19.24 -15.81
C ASP A 188 3.58 18.01 -16.69
N TRP A 189 3.82 16.86 -16.06
CA TRP A 189 4.11 15.60 -16.75
C TRP A 189 2.91 15.04 -17.53
N VAL A 190 1.70 15.52 -17.26
CA VAL A 190 0.50 15.14 -18.04
C VAL A 190 0.65 15.65 -19.48
N GLY A 191 1.10 16.89 -19.68
CA GLY A 191 1.21 17.48 -21.02
C GLY A 191 -0.06 17.29 -21.86
N ASP A 192 0.11 16.73 -23.06
CA ASP A 192 -1.00 16.42 -23.99
C ASP A 192 -1.55 14.99 -23.84
N LEU A 193 -1.19 14.27 -22.78
CA LEU A 193 -1.64 12.89 -22.59
C LEU A 193 -3.13 12.85 -22.24
N THR A 194 -3.83 11.84 -22.78
CA THR A 194 -5.23 11.56 -22.44
C THR A 194 -5.33 10.54 -21.30
N PRO A 195 -6.19 10.75 -20.30
CA PRO A 195 -6.39 9.77 -19.24
C PRO A 195 -6.98 8.46 -19.79
N ILE A 196 -6.51 7.35 -19.22
CA ILE A 196 -6.98 6.00 -19.55
C ILE A 196 -8.23 5.68 -18.74
N THR A 197 -9.29 5.28 -19.44
CA THR A 197 -10.50 4.72 -18.81
C THR A 197 -10.25 3.26 -18.42
N PRO A 198 -10.38 2.89 -17.14
CA PRO A 198 -10.25 1.50 -16.71
C PRO A 198 -11.41 0.62 -17.20
N GLN A 199 -11.09 -0.62 -17.52
CA GLN A 199 -12.01 -1.71 -17.85
C GLN A 199 -12.65 -2.26 -16.57
N ARG A 200 -13.52 -1.46 -15.95
CA ARG A 200 -14.34 -1.85 -14.79
C ARG A 200 -15.79 -1.48 -15.04
N ARG A 201 -16.69 -2.25 -14.40
CA ARG A 201 -18.14 -1.95 -14.43
C ARG A 201 -18.49 -0.72 -13.59
N VAL A 202 -17.63 -0.35 -12.65
CA VAL A 202 -17.83 0.82 -11.78
C VAL A 202 -17.33 2.06 -12.52
N GLN A 203 -18.20 3.06 -12.65
CA GLN A 203 -17.84 4.36 -13.18
C GLN A 203 -16.95 5.07 -12.16
N LEU A 204 -15.71 5.37 -12.55
CA LEU A 204 -14.87 6.22 -11.74
C LEU A 204 -15.49 7.60 -11.63
N ASP A 205 -15.37 8.19 -10.45
CA ASP A 205 -15.68 9.60 -10.26
C ASP A 205 -14.75 10.43 -11.15
N GLU A 206 -15.36 11.08 -12.14
CA GLU A 206 -14.70 11.95 -13.11
C GLU A 206 -14.04 13.17 -12.45
N GLN A 207 -14.06 13.38 -11.14
CA GLN A 207 -13.33 14.47 -10.50
C GLN A 207 -12.28 13.99 -9.50
N ARG A 208 -12.03 12.67 -9.44
CA ARG A 208 -11.14 12.08 -8.41
C ARG A 208 -9.82 11.66 -8.96
N PHE A 209 -9.74 10.53 -9.65
CA PHE A 209 -8.46 9.99 -10.12
C PHE A 209 -8.37 9.96 -11.64
N ARG A 210 -7.17 10.26 -12.14
CA ARG A 210 -6.80 10.13 -13.55
C ARG A 210 -5.58 9.24 -13.68
N PHE A 211 -5.60 8.32 -14.63
CA PHE A 211 -4.56 7.32 -14.86
C PHE A 211 -3.94 7.50 -16.24
N TYR A 212 -2.61 7.37 -16.35
CA TYR A 212 -1.88 7.68 -17.59
C TYR A 212 -0.81 6.64 -17.91
N SER A 213 -0.63 6.44 -19.21
CA SER A 213 0.49 5.73 -19.82
C SER A 213 1.32 6.67 -20.68
N GLY A 214 2.60 6.34 -20.91
CA GLY A 214 3.45 7.07 -21.85
C GLY A 214 4.09 8.36 -21.31
N VAL A 215 4.01 8.60 -20.00
CA VAL A 215 4.79 9.64 -19.32
C VAL A 215 6.28 9.29 -19.43
N LYS A 216 7.09 10.26 -19.85
CA LYS A 216 8.54 10.12 -20.09
C LYS A 216 9.35 10.59 -18.89
#